data_AF-A0AAF0LK00-F1
#
_entry.id   AF-A0AAF0LK00-F1
#
_cell.length_a   1.000
_cell.length_b   1.000
_cell.length_c   1.000
_cell.angle_alpha   90.00
_cell.angle_beta   90.00
_cell.angle_gamma   90.00
#
_symmetry.space_group_name_H-M   'P 1'
#
loop_
_entity.id
_entity.type
_entity.pdbx_description
1 polymer ?
#
loop_
_entity_poly.entity_id
_entity_poly.type
_entity_poly.pdbx_seq_one_letter_code
_entity_poly.pdbx_strand_id
1 'polypeptide(L)'
;MSRTTPADREGRPGRTFFGQPFELSTPFAVELWERFSFYGMQGIVLIYMYYTATQGGLGIDKGIAAGIMGAYGGAVYLFTIIGAWIADRLIGADRTLFGSAIVVMLGHIALALIPGVAGVGVGLVLIALGSGGLKATATTIVGGLYSREDPRRDAGFSLYYLGVNLGAFFGPLLTGLLQSSLGFHWGFGLAAVGMAAGLVQYAIRRKKLPEVVRHVANPVDRRRLPLIGAGVVVALVVIVVAVLTGLLNVGNLPTVVVAVVVLATIGYFVVILSSGITRDERSRVFAFIPLFIGSAVFWSLYQQQFTVVTVYSDERLDRSLFGWEMPVSWVQSINPVFIIVLSGVFAALWTKLGDRQPSTPTKFALGTGIMGLAFLLFLPFTGSGENGTPLLALVGILLVFTLAELLLSPVGQSVATKLAPPKFQTQMVALFFLSVSLGTAVTGVLSRYYDPANEAPYFTILGLVAVVVGVVLLLLAKPVLRLMRGIR
;
A
#
# COMPACT_ATOMS: atom_id res chain seq x y z
N MET A 1 21.84 35.68 15.52
CA MET A 1 22.60 34.91 14.52
C MET A 1 21.62 34.16 13.61
N SER A 2 21.51 34.68 12.39
CA SER A 2 20.85 34.19 11.16
C SER A 2 19.57 33.32 11.26
N ARG A 3 18.41 33.99 11.25
CA ARG A 3 17.15 33.44 10.71
C ARG A 3 17.14 33.75 9.20
N THR A 4 17.50 32.79 8.36
CA THR A 4 17.23 32.88 6.92
C THR A 4 15.87 32.25 6.62
N THR A 5 14.85 33.09 6.56
CA THR A 5 13.58 32.80 5.89
C THR A 5 13.82 32.60 4.38
N PRO A 6 13.22 31.61 3.72
CA PRO A 6 13.42 31.38 2.28
C PRO A 6 12.56 32.32 1.40
N ALA A 7 12.39 33.58 1.80
CA ALA A 7 11.57 34.56 1.08
C ALA A 7 12.38 35.47 0.13
N ASP A 8 13.71 35.53 0.23
CA ASP A 8 14.53 36.43 -0.59
C ASP A 8 15.37 35.68 -1.63
N ARG A 9 14.71 35.17 -2.67
CA ARG A 9 15.37 35.00 -3.98
C ARG A 9 14.62 35.84 -5.00
N GLU A 10 15.27 36.93 -5.36
CA GLU A 10 14.87 37.98 -6.29
C GLU A 10 14.26 37.46 -7.63
N GLY A 11 13.12 38.02 -8.00
CA GLY A 11 13.00 38.76 -9.27
C GLY A 11 12.79 38.01 -10.60
N ARG A 12 12.65 36.68 -10.63
CA ARG A 12 12.11 35.97 -11.80
C ARG A 12 11.06 34.97 -11.33
N PRO A 13 9.87 34.87 -11.96
CA PRO A 13 8.98 33.76 -11.67
C PRO A 13 9.72 32.49 -12.06
N GLY A 14 10.31 31.82 -11.06
CA GLY A 14 10.93 30.52 -11.25
C GLY A 14 9.92 29.61 -11.93
N ARG A 15 10.39 28.76 -12.84
CA ARG A 15 9.53 27.80 -13.53
C ARG A 15 8.63 27.12 -12.50
N THR A 16 7.31 27.15 -12.65
CA THR A 16 6.40 26.49 -11.71
C THR A 16 5.96 25.14 -12.28
N PHE A 17 5.47 24.26 -11.41
CA PHE A 17 4.85 22.99 -11.81
C PHE A 17 3.37 23.05 -11.40
N PHE A 18 2.50 23.41 -12.34
CA PHE A 18 1.06 23.62 -12.07
C PHE A 18 0.79 24.56 -10.88
N GLY A 19 1.52 25.70 -10.82
CA GLY A 19 1.40 26.66 -9.73
C GLY A 19 2.15 26.29 -8.43
N GLN A 20 2.76 25.10 -8.38
CA GLN A 20 3.60 24.63 -7.27
C GLN A 20 5.09 24.92 -7.51
N PRO A 21 5.94 24.84 -6.45
CA PRO A 21 7.40 24.83 -6.62
C PRO A 21 7.82 23.79 -7.66
N PHE A 22 8.74 24.15 -8.57
CA PHE A 22 9.17 23.25 -9.65
C PHE A 22 9.71 21.93 -9.12
N GLU A 23 10.34 21.99 -7.95
CA GLU A 23 10.93 20.87 -7.24
C GLU A 23 9.93 19.75 -7.02
N LEU A 24 8.62 20.05 -6.90
CA LEU A 24 7.54 19.07 -6.79
C LEU A 24 7.47 18.13 -8.00
N SER A 25 7.89 18.57 -9.18
CA SER A 25 7.96 17.71 -10.37
C SER A 25 8.87 16.49 -10.16
N THR A 26 9.85 16.58 -9.25
CA THR A 26 10.81 15.51 -8.97
C THR A 26 10.20 14.37 -8.16
N PRO A 27 9.64 14.58 -6.94
CA PRO A 27 8.91 13.54 -6.22
C PRO A 27 7.65 13.09 -6.97
N PHE A 28 6.95 13.98 -7.69
CA PHE A 28 5.81 13.59 -8.53
C PHE A 28 6.21 12.54 -9.58
N ALA A 29 7.28 12.81 -10.34
CA ALA A 29 7.68 11.92 -11.43
C ALA A 29 8.19 10.57 -10.93
N VAL A 30 9.06 10.56 -9.92
CA VAL A 30 9.57 9.29 -9.36
C VAL A 30 8.44 8.45 -8.77
N GLU A 31 7.46 9.08 -8.11
CA GLU A 31 6.30 8.39 -7.58
C GLU A 31 5.41 7.83 -8.68
N LEU A 32 5.10 8.62 -9.72
CA LEU A 32 4.30 8.16 -10.85
C LEU A 32 4.93 6.91 -11.48
N TRP A 33 6.24 6.95 -11.75
CA TRP A 33 6.96 5.84 -12.36
C TRP A 33 7.08 4.62 -11.45
N GLU A 34 7.30 4.84 -10.16
CA GLU A 34 7.36 3.76 -9.20
C GLU A 34 5.99 3.09 -9.04
N ARG A 35 4.90 3.86 -8.93
CA ARG A 35 3.53 3.33 -8.90
C ARG A 35 3.15 2.65 -10.21
N PHE A 36 3.57 3.19 -11.36
CA PHE A 36 3.44 2.53 -12.66
C PHE A 36 4.09 1.15 -12.66
N SER A 37 5.35 1.08 -12.23
CA SER A 37 6.10 -0.18 -12.21
C SER A 37 5.55 -1.18 -11.19
N PHE A 38 5.15 -0.69 -10.01
CA PHE A 38 4.62 -1.49 -8.91
C PHE A 38 3.27 -2.10 -9.28
N TYR A 39 2.29 -1.29 -9.68
CA TYR A 39 0.96 -1.78 -10.05
C TYR A 39 0.98 -2.53 -11.37
N GLY A 40 1.83 -2.16 -12.33
CA GLY A 40 2.00 -2.91 -13.56
C GLY A 40 2.51 -4.34 -13.31
N MET A 41 3.59 -4.47 -12.53
CA MET A 41 4.10 -5.78 -12.10
C MET A 41 3.05 -6.56 -11.30
N GLN A 42 2.38 -5.91 -10.35
CA GLN A 42 1.33 -6.52 -9.53
C GLN A 42 0.12 -6.98 -10.35
N GLY A 43 -0.13 -6.34 -11.49
CA GLY A 43 -1.12 -6.70 -12.50
C GLY A 43 -0.92 -8.08 -13.13
N ILE A 44 0.34 -8.52 -13.27
CA ILE A 44 0.69 -9.68 -14.09
C ILE A 44 1.45 -10.77 -13.32
N VAL A 45 2.02 -10.47 -12.14
CA VAL A 45 2.87 -11.42 -11.42
C VAL A 45 2.09 -12.61 -10.84
N LEU A 46 0.85 -12.40 -10.42
CA LEU A 46 0.03 -13.48 -9.89
C LEU A 46 -0.29 -14.50 -11.00
N ILE A 47 -0.78 -14.00 -12.14
CA ILE A 47 -1.05 -14.83 -13.31
C ILE A 47 0.22 -15.48 -13.87
N TYR A 48 1.39 -14.79 -13.82
CA TYR A 48 2.68 -15.40 -14.16
C TYR A 48 3.01 -16.62 -13.29
N MET A 49 2.75 -16.52 -11.99
CA MET A 49 3.01 -17.64 -11.07
C MET A 49 2.11 -18.84 -11.36
N TYR A 50 0.81 -18.64 -11.59
CA TYR A 50 -0.12 -19.78 -11.71
C TYR A 50 -0.42 -20.23 -13.15
N TYR A 51 -0.13 -19.43 -14.17
CA TYR A 51 -0.25 -19.85 -15.57
C TYR A 51 0.69 -21.01 -15.85
N THR A 52 0.29 -21.90 -16.74
CA THR A 52 1.11 -23.05 -17.12
C THR A 52 2.34 -22.65 -17.92
N ALA A 53 3.33 -23.54 -18.02
CA ALA A 53 4.53 -23.28 -18.81
C ALA A 53 4.24 -23.02 -20.30
N THR A 54 3.20 -23.64 -20.86
CA THR A 54 2.75 -23.39 -22.25
C THR A 54 2.15 -22.00 -22.44
N GLN A 55 1.62 -21.40 -21.37
CA GLN A 55 1.16 -20.02 -21.33
C GLN A 55 2.28 -19.03 -20.91
N GLY A 56 3.52 -19.53 -20.75
CA GLY A 56 4.68 -18.74 -20.32
C GLY A 56 4.75 -18.47 -18.81
N GLY A 57 3.93 -19.13 -18.00
CA GLY A 57 3.93 -19.04 -16.54
C GLY A 57 4.72 -20.14 -15.83
N LEU A 58 4.61 -20.21 -14.51
CA LEU A 58 5.38 -21.11 -13.64
C LEU A 58 4.62 -22.37 -13.18
N GLY A 59 3.31 -22.44 -13.40
CA GLY A 59 2.47 -23.58 -13.01
C GLY A 59 2.36 -23.79 -11.49
N ILE A 60 2.52 -22.74 -10.69
CA ILE A 60 2.35 -22.78 -9.23
C ILE A 60 0.85 -22.87 -8.92
N ASP A 61 0.48 -23.64 -7.89
CA ASP A 61 -0.89 -23.66 -7.37
C ASP A 61 -1.43 -22.24 -7.11
N LYS A 62 -2.67 -21.97 -7.53
CA LYS A 62 -3.31 -20.63 -7.43
C LYS A 62 -3.39 -20.15 -5.99
N GLY A 63 -3.72 -21.05 -5.05
CA GLY A 63 -3.78 -20.73 -3.62
C GLY A 63 -2.41 -20.38 -3.05
N ILE A 64 -1.36 -21.11 -3.45
CA ILE A 64 0.04 -20.79 -3.08
C ILE A 64 0.46 -19.45 -3.68
N ALA A 65 0.23 -19.23 -4.98
CA ALA A 65 0.58 -17.99 -5.67
C ALA A 65 -0.13 -16.76 -5.06
N ALA A 66 -1.42 -16.88 -4.77
CA ALA A 66 -2.18 -15.84 -4.05
C ALA A 66 -1.65 -15.63 -2.62
N GLY A 67 -1.23 -16.70 -1.95
CA GLY A 67 -0.58 -16.64 -0.64
C GLY A 67 0.75 -15.86 -0.68
N ILE A 68 1.58 -16.08 -1.71
CA ILE A 68 2.81 -15.31 -1.94
C ILE A 68 2.47 -13.83 -2.14
N MET A 69 1.44 -13.51 -2.94
CA MET A 69 1.04 -12.12 -3.18
C MET A 69 0.57 -11.40 -1.91
N GLY A 70 -0.22 -12.06 -1.06
CA GLY A 70 -0.63 -11.47 0.23
C GLY A 70 0.57 -11.26 1.16
N ALA A 71 1.48 -12.23 1.24
CA ALA A 71 2.70 -12.10 2.03
C ALA A 71 3.60 -10.96 1.53
N TYR A 72 3.81 -10.86 0.21
CA TYR A 72 4.53 -9.79 -0.44
C TYR A 72 3.92 -8.42 -0.11
N GLY A 73 2.61 -8.26 -0.32
CA GLY A 73 1.91 -7.02 -0.03
C GLY A 73 2.01 -6.64 1.46
N GLY A 74 1.84 -7.60 2.36
CA GLY A 74 2.04 -7.39 3.80
C GLY A 74 3.46 -6.94 4.13
N ALA A 75 4.47 -7.58 3.55
CA ALA A 75 5.87 -7.25 3.75
C ALA A 75 6.23 -5.84 3.25
N VAL A 76 5.69 -5.37 2.13
CA VAL A 76 5.89 -3.99 1.63
C VAL A 76 5.54 -2.95 2.71
N TYR A 77 4.38 -3.12 3.38
CA TYR A 77 3.96 -2.22 4.45
C TYR A 77 4.81 -2.36 5.72
N LEU A 78 5.28 -3.57 6.03
CA LEU A 78 6.22 -3.79 7.14
C LEU A 78 7.57 -3.10 6.86
N PHE A 79 8.12 -3.23 5.65
CA PHE A 79 9.36 -2.57 5.24
C PHE A 79 9.22 -1.05 5.16
N THR A 80 8.01 -0.52 5.04
CA THR A 80 7.76 0.94 5.15
C THR A 80 8.23 1.49 6.51
N ILE A 81 8.07 0.72 7.58
CA ILE A 81 8.51 1.11 8.93
C ILE A 81 10.04 1.14 9.01
N ILE A 82 10.70 0.13 8.42
CA ILE A 82 12.16 0.04 8.36
C ILE A 82 12.72 1.19 7.52
N GLY A 83 12.11 1.47 6.35
CA GLY A 83 12.47 2.58 5.49
C GLY A 83 12.34 3.93 6.17
N ALA A 84 11.24 4.16 6.91
CA ALA A 84 11.05 5.38 7.69
C ALA A 84 12.14 5.54 8.76
N TRP A 85 12.49 4.45 9.45
CA TRP A 85 13.55 4.46 10.46
C TRP A 85 14.93 4.77 9.88
N ILE A 86 15.27 4.21 8.71
CA ILE A 86 16.54 4.49 8.01
C ILE A 86 16.61 5.97 7.61
N ALA A 87 15.51 6.52 7.09
CA ALA A 87 15.44 7.93 6.71
C ALA A 87 15.56 8.87 7.91
N ASP A 88 14.83 8.58 8.99
CA ASP A 88 14.79 9.40 10.20
C ASP A 88 16.13 9.40 10.94
N ARG A 89 16.86 8.28 10.92
CA ARG A 89 17.99 8.07 11.84
C ARG A 89 19.37 7.83 11.23
N LEU A 90 19.46 7.49 9.94
CA LEU A 90 20.75 7.14 9.33
C LEU A 90 21.16 8.12 8.23
N ILE A 91 20.36 8.25 7.17
CA ILE A 91 20.85 8.86 5.91
C ILE A 91 19.95 9.97 5.33
N GLY A 92 18.78 10.23 5.92
CA GLY A 92 17.82 11.24 5.45
C GLY A 92 16.85 10.69 4.39
N ALA A 93 15.75 11.40 4.15
CA ALA A 93 14.69 10.98 3.25
C ALA A 93 15.16 10.89 1.79
N ASP A 94 15.91 11.88 1.30
CA ASP A 94 16.42 11.90 -0.09
C ASP A 94 17.32 10.71 -0.43
N ARG A 95 18.27 10.36 0.44
CA ARG A 95 19.18 9.23 0.18
C ARG A 95 18.47 7.89 0.33
N THR A 96 17.55 7.78 1.29
CA THR A 96 16.74 6.58 1.48
C THR A 96 15.84 6.34 0.28
N LEU A 97 15.15 7.37 -0.23
CA LEU A 97 14.33 7.27 -1.44
C LEU A 97 15.17 6.80 -2.63
N PHE A 98 16.32 7.44 -2.86
CA PHE A 98 17.18 7.09 -4.00
C PHE A 98 17.69 5.66 -3.95
N GLY A 99 18.19 5.22 -2.79
CA GLY A 99 18.64 3.83 -2.59
C GLY A 99 17.49 2.85 -2.79
N SER A 100 16.34 3.16 -2.22
CA SER A 100 15.11 2.36 -2.36
C SER A 100 14.68 2.22 -3.82
N ALA A 101 14.73 3.30 -4.60
CA ALA A 101 14.40 3.31 -6.02
C ALA A 101 15.34 2.43 -6.86
N ILE A 102 16.63 2.39 -6.52
CA ILE A 102 17.59 1.45 -7.13
C ILE A 102 17.18 0.01 -6.82
N VAL A 103 16.84 -0.30 -5.56
CA VAL A 103 16.44 -1.65 -5.14
C VAL A 103 15.15 -2.10 -5.87
N VAL A 104 14.15 -1.22 -6.01
CA VAL A 104 12.92 -1.53 -6.79
C VAL A 104 13.26 -1.84 -8.24
N MET A 105 14.10 -1.01 -8.88
CA MET A 105 14.53 -1.22 -10.27
C MET A 105 15.23 -2.59 -10.44
N LEU A 106 16.14 -2.94 -9.53
CA LEU A 106 16.81 -4.24 -9.55
C LEU A 106 15.83 -5.41 -9.38
N GLY A 107 14.78 -5.24 -8.57
CA GLY A 107 13.75 -6.25 -8.42
C GLY A 107 12.92 -6.47 -9.69
N HIS A 108 12.56 -5.40 -10.43
CA HIS A 108 11.90 -5.55 -11.73
C HIS A 108 12.83 -6.18 -12.78
N ILE A 109 14.12 -5.82 -12.78
CA ILE A 109 15.12 -6.46 -13.65
C ILE A 109 15.23 -7.95 -13.33
N ALA A 110 15.21 -8.34 -12.05
CA ALA A 110 15.22 -9.74 -11.65
C ALA A 110 14.01 -10.51 -12.20
N LEU A 111 12.79 -9.95 -12.12
CA LEU A 111 11.60 -10.55 -12.73
C LEU A 111 11.69 -10.65 -14.26
N ALA A 112 12.30 -9.66 -14.90
CA ALA A 112 12.41 -9.63 -16.35
C ALA A 112 13.46 -10.60 -16.90
N LEU A 113 14.59 -10.78 -16.20
CA LEU A 113 15.77 -11.47 -16.74
C LEU A 113 16.10 -12.81 -16.06
N ILE A 114 15.75 -13.00 -14.78
CA ILE A 114 16.02 -14.24 -14.07
C ILE A 114 14.83 -15.18 -14.28
N PRO A 115 15.01 -16.36 -14.90
CA PRO A 115 13.91 -17.25 -15.18
C PRO A 115 13.40 -17.97 -13.92
N GLY A 116 12.12 -18.36 -13.97
CA GLY A 116 11.54 -19.27 -12.99
C GLY A 116 11.27 -18.65 -11.62
N VAL A 117 11.09 -19.53 -10.63
CA VAL A 117 10.79 -19.16 -9.24
C VAL A 117 11.89 -18.29 -8.62
N ALA A 118 13.15 -18.45 -9.05
CA ALA A 118 14.26 -17.63 -8.58
C ALA A 118 14.07 -16.14 -8.91
N GLY A 119 13.61 -15.81 -10.12
CA GLY A 119 13.31 -14.44 -10.51
C GLY A 119 12.17 -13.84 -9.70
N VAL A 120 11.12 -14.61 -9.44
CA VAL A 120 10.01 -14.19 -8.56
C VAL A 120 10.49 -13.93 -7.13
N GLY A 121 11.23 -14.87 -6.54
CA GLY A 121 11.72 -14.74 -5.17
C GLY A 121 12.64 -13.52 -4.98
N VAL A 122 13.65 -13.38 -5.84
CA VAL A 122 14.57 -12.23 -5.79
C VAL A 122 13.83 -10.93 -6.09
N GLY A 123 13.01 -10.93 -7.14
CA GLY A 123 12.27 -9.76 -7.59
C GLY A 123 11.32 -9.20 -6.54
N LEU A 124 10.45 -10.05 -5.98
CA LEU A 124 9.46 -9.62 -4.97
C LEU A 124 10.12 -9.17 -3.67
N VAL A 125 11.21 -9.79 -3.22
CA VAL A 125 11.95 -9.37 -2.01
C VAL A 125 12.56 -7.99 -2.21
N LEU A 126 13.24 -7.75 -3.35
CA LEU A 126 13.85 -6.47 -3.66
C LEU A 126 12.78 -5.37 -3.80
N ILE A 127 11.69 -5.63 -4.53
CA ILE A 127 10.60 -4.67 -4.69
C ILE A 127 9.96 -4.38 -3.32
N ALA A 128 9.71 -5.39 -2.48
CA ALA A 128 9.13 -5.16 -1.16
C ALA A 128 10.00 -4.28 -0.27
N LEU A 129 11.31 -4.53 -0.24
CA LEU A 129 12.28 -3.75 0.52
C LEU A 129 12.37 -2.31 -0.01
N GLY A 130 12.49 -2.15 -1.33
CA GLY A 130 12.62 -0.87 -1.99
C GLY A 130 11.35 -0.02 -1.89
N SER A 131 10.18 -0.56 -2.26
CA SER A 131 8.91 0.18 -2.21
C SER A 131 8.56 0.61 -0.79
N GLY A 132 8.92 -0.17 0.24
CA GLY A 132 8.78 0.26 1.63
C GLY A 132 9.55 1.57 1.92
N GLY A 133 10.83 1.64 1.54
CA GLY A 133 11.64 2.83 1.74
C GLY A 133 11.21 4.05 0.91
N LEU A 134 10.78 3.83 -0.34
CA LEU A 134 10.18 4.88 -1.19
C LEU A 134 8.91 5.46 -0.56
N LYS A 135 7.95 4.59 -0.20
CA LYS A 135 6.67 4.97 0.40
C LYS A 135 6.85 5.76 1.71
N ALA A 136 7.84 5.36 2.51
CA ALA A 136 8.15 6.02 3.78
C ALA A 136 8.72 7.44 3.62
N THR A 137 9.33 7.75 2.48
CA THR A 137 10.17 8.95 2.33
C THR A 137 9.66 9.95 1.31
N ALA A 138 8.88 9.51 0.33
CA ALA A 138 8.33 10.38 -0.70
C ALA A 138 7.45 11.50 -0.12
N THR A 139 6.58 11.18 0.85
CA THR A 139 5.73 12.18 1.53
C THR A 139 6.54 13.15 2.38
N THR A 140 7.64 12.71 2.97
CA THR A 140 8.60 13.57 3.70
C THR A 140 9.29 14.54 2.75
N ILE A 141 9.68 14.09 1.55
CA ILE A 141 10.30 14.96 0.54
C ILE A 141 9.31 16.02 0.05
N VAL A 142 8.08 15.62 -0.28
CA VAL A 142 7.01 16.56 -0.68
C VAL A 142 6.72 17.56 0.44
N GLY A 143 6.59 17.09 1.68
CA GLY A 143 6.38 17.95 2.84
C GLY A 143 7.51 18.95 3.07
N GLY A 144 8.77 18.57 2.78
CA GLY A 144 9.93 19.43 2.88
C GLY A 144 10.02 20.55 1.84
N LEU A 145 9.16 20.54 0.80
CA LEU A 145 9.08 21.61 -0.20
C LEU A 145 8.31 22.84 0.29
N TYR A 146 7.53 22.69 1.36
CA TYR A 146 6.59 23.70 1.85
C TYR A 146 6.91 24.07 3.29
N SER A 147 6.71 25.35 3.65
CA SER A 147 6.63 25.72 5.06
C SER A 147 5.32 25.18 5.66
N ARG A 148 5.24 25.12 6.99
CA ARG A 148 4.03 24.64 7.68
C ARG A 148 2.79 25.49 7.41
N GLU A 149 2.99 26.77 7.12
CA GLU A 149 1.95 27.78 6.91
C GLU A 149 1.71 28.08 5.42
N ASP A 150 2.41 27.40 4.49
CA ASP A 150 2.24 27.63 3.05
C ASP A 150 0.86 27.11 2.60
N PRO A 151 -0.05 27.98 2.11
CA PRO A 151 -1.40 27.57 1.69
C PRO A 151 -1.38 26.65 0.46
N ARG A 152 -0.27 26.57 -0.28
CA ARG A 152 -0.13 25.70 -1.46
C ARG A 152 0.16 24.25 -1.08
N ARG A 153 0.55 23.98 0.17
CA ARG A 153 1.02 22.66 0.63
C ARG A 153 0.01 21.57 0.33
N ASP A 154 -1.26 21.77 0.69
CA ASP A 154 -2.31 20.77 0.51
C ASP A 154 -2.56 20.49 -0.99
N ALA A 155 -2.59 21.52 -1.82
CA ALA A 155 -2.69 21.38 -3.28
C ALA A 155 -1.46 20.65 -3.87
N GLY A 156 -0.28 20.86 -3.29
CA GLY A 156 0.94 20.13 -3.64
C GLY A 156 0.85 18.63 -3.35
N PHE A 157 0.34 18.27 -2.17
CA PHE A 157 0.05 16.86 -1.83
C PHE A 157 -1.00 16.25 -2.76
N SER A 158 -2.07 16.99 -3.11
CA SER A 158 -3.07 16.53 -4.07
C SER A 158 -2.47 16.25 -5.45
N LEU A 159 -1.58 17.10 -5.95
CA LEU A 159 -0.85 16.85 -7.20
C LEU A 159 0.08 15.64 -7.10
N TYR A 160 0.78 15.46 -5.99
CA TYR A 160 1.57 14.25 -5.74
C TYR A 160 0.71 12.97 -5.78
N TYR A 161 -0.46 12.98 -5.11
CA TYR A 161 -1.41 11.87 -5.13
C TYR A 161 -2.01 11.61 -6.52
N LEU A 162 -2.18 12.64 -7.35
CA LEU A 162 -2.57 12.44 -8.74
C LEU A 162 -1.53 11.58 -9.48
N GLY A 163 -0.23 11.81 -9.24
CA GLY A 163 0.85 11.00 -9.80
C GLY A 163 0.74 9.52 -9.43
N VAL A 164 0.40 9.23 -8.16
CA VAL A 164 0.17 7.87 -7.67
C VAL A 164 -0.93 7.17 -8.47
N ASN A 165 -2.08 7.83 -8.63
CA ASN A 165 -3.22 7.23 -9.32
C ASN A 165 -3.00 7.11 -10.83
N LEU A 166 -2.27 8.04 -11.45
CA LEU A 166 -1.88 7.93 -12.86
C LEU A 166 -0.96 6.72 -13.07
N GLY A 167 0.01 6.49 -12.19
CA GLY A 167 0.84 5.29 -12.21
C GLY A 167 0.01 4.01 -12.07
N ALA A 168 -0.89 3.98 -11.07
CA ALA A 168 -1.79 2.85 -10.84
C ALA A 168 -2.75 2.57 -12.01
N PHE A 169 -3.17 3.61 -12.74
CA PHE A 169 -4.01 3.47 -13.91
C PHE A 169 -3.22 2.93 -15.11
N PHE A 170 -2.11 3.58 -15.49
CA PHE A 170 -1.37 3.22 -16.70
C PHE A 170 -0.50 1.97 -16.56
N GLY A 171 -0.03 1.66 -15.35
CA GLY A 171 0.83 0.51 -15.07
C GLY A 171 0.24 -0.81 -15.57
N PRO A 172 -0.90 -1.26 -15.01
CA PRO A 172 -1.55 -2.51 -15.42
C PRO A 172 -1.99 -2.53 -16.89
N LEU A 173 -2.36 -1.37 -17.46
CA LEU A 173 -2.77 -1.27 -18.85
C LEU A 173 -1.61 -1.61 -19.79
N LEU A 174 -0.48 -0.92 -19.65
CA LEU A 174 0.64 -1.06 -20.57
C LEU A 174 1.44 -2.35 -20.32
N THR A 175 1.67 -2.70 -19.06
CA THR A 175 2.37 -3.96 -18.73
C THR A 175 1.53 -5.19 -19.09
N GLY A 176 0.20 -5.11 -18.89
CA GLY A 176 -0.75 -6.14 -19.32
C GLY A 176 -0.78 -6.31 -20.83
N LEU A 177 -0.80 -5.21 -21.58
CA LEU A 177 -0.78 -5.25 -23.04
C LEU A 177 0.51 -5.88 -23.57
N LEU A 178 1.67 -5.52 -23.00
CA LEU A 178 2.95 -6.14 -23.35
C LEU A 178 3.00 -7.61 -22.94
N GLN A 179 2.44 -7.96 -21.79
CA GLN A 179 2.36 -9.33 -21.33
C GLN A 179 1.52 -10.20 -22.26
N SER A 180 0.33 -9.75 -22.66
CA SER A 180 -0.57 -10.53 -23.51
C SER A 180 -0.09 -10.65 -24.96
N SER A 181 0.72 -9.70 -25.44
CA SER A 181 1.23 -9.69 -26.83
C SER A 181 2.63 -10.27 -27.00
N LEU A 182 3.53 -10.04 -26.03
CA LEU A 182 4.95 -10.42 -26.13
C LEU A 182 5.39 -11.38 -25.02
N GLY A 183 4.61 -11.54 -23.96
CA GLY A 183 4.89 -12.44 -22.84
C GLY A 183 5.29 -11.74 -21.54
N PHE A 184 5.26 -12.49 -20.43
CA PHE A 184 5.43 -11.97 -19.06
C PHE A 184 6.70 -11.15 -18.84
N HIS A 185 7.84 -11.64 -19.34
CA HIS A 185 9.13 -10.97 -19.15
C HIS A 185 9.18 -9.59 -19.81
N TRP A 186 8.43 -9.35 -20.90
CA TRP A 186 8.30 -8.02 -21.50
C TRP A 186 7.43 -7.08 -20.66
N GLY A 187 6.36 -7.60 -20.05
CA GLY A 187 5.57 -6.85 -19.07
C GLY A 187 6.41 -6.42 -17.87
N PHE A 188 7.20 -7.33 -17.29
CA PHE A 188 8.15 -7.01 -16.22
C PHE A 188 9.27 -6.07 -16.67
N GLY A 189 9.77 -6.25 -17.90
CA GLY A 189 10.77 -5.37 -18.50
C GLY A 189 10.26 -3.93 -18.66
N LEU A 190 8.99 -3.75 -19.06
CA LEU A 190 8.37 -2.43 -19.12
C LEU A 190 8.27 -1.78 -17.73
N ALA A 191 7.92 -2.55 -16.70
CA ALA A 191 7.95 -2.06 -15.32
C ALA A 191 9.38 -1.62 -14.92
N ALA A 192 10.41 -2.38 -15.28
CA ALA A 192 11.81 -2.00 -15.04
C ALA A 192 12.20 -0.70 -15.76
N VAL A 193 11.80 -0.54 -17.03
CA VAL A 193 12.03 0.69 -17.81
C VAL A 193 11.33 1.88 -17.18
N GLY A 194 10.09 1.71 -16.74
CA GLY A 194 9.35 2.75 -16.03
C GLY A 194 10.08 3.20 -14.76
N MET A 195 10.49 2.25 -13.92
CA MET A 195 11.25 2.55 -12.70
C MET A 195 12.60 3.22 -13.00
N ALA A 196 13.31 2.77 -14.04
CA ALA A 196 14.55 3.39 -14.49
C ALA A 196 14.34 4.84 -14.93
N ALA A 197 13.26 5.13 -15.66
CA ALA A 197 12.91 6.49 -16.06
C ALA A 197 12.67 7.40 -14.84
N GLY A 198 11.93 6.91 -13.84
CA GLY A 198 11.73 7.62 -12.58
C GLY A 198 13.03 7.87 -11.82
N LEU A 199 13.89 6.86 -11.72
CA LEU A 199 15.19 6.95 -11.05
C LEU A 199 16.13 7.95 -11.75
N VAL A 200 16.21 7.93 -13.08
CA VAL A 200 17.03 8.87 -13.86
C VAL A 200 16.54 10.30 -13.65
N GLN A 201 15.23 10.54 -13.72
CA GLN A 201 14.64 11.86 -13.48
C GLN A 201 14.94 12.36 -12.07
N TYR A 202 14.82 11.48 -11.07
CA TYR A 202 15.17 11.81 -9.69
C TYR A 202 16.67 12.08 -9.53
N ALA A 203 17.55 11.25 -10.10
CA ALA A 203 19.00 11.38 -10.02
C ALA A 203 19.50 12.75 -10.53
N ILE A 204 18.95 13.20 -11.66
CA ILE A 204 19.31 14.48 -12.28
C ILE A 204 18.86 15.67 -11.42
N ARG A 205 17.65 15.60 -10.82
CA ARG A 205 17.03 16.76 -10.18
C ARG A 205 17.16 16.79 -8.65
N ARG A 206 17.44 15.68 -7.98
CA ARG A 206 17.50 15.60 -6.51
C ARG A 206 18.48 16.57 -5.84
N LYS A 207 19.53 17.00 -6.56
CA LYS A 207 20.47 18.02 -6.06
C LYS A 207 19.79 19.37 -5.81
N LYS A 208 18.70 19.67 -6.52
CA LYS A 208 17.89 20.89 -6.38
C LYS A 208 16.84 20.83 -5.26
N LEU A 209 16.62 19.65 -4.66
CA LEU A 209 15.71 19.54 -3.52
C LEU A 209 16.25 20.32 -2.31
N PRO A 210 15.37 20.86 -1.45
CA PRO A 210 15.75 21.56 -0.23
C PRO A 210 16.67 20.73 0.67
N GLU A 211 17.59 21.39 1.38
CA GLU A 211 18.55 20.67 2.24
C GLU A 211 17.86 19.93 3.40
N VAL A 212 16.69 20.40 3.86
CA VAL A 212 15.91 19.76 4.92
C VAL A 212 15.59 18.29 4.64
N VAL A 213 15.44 17.89 3.37
CA VAL A 213 15.13 16.48 3.02
C VAL A 213 16.35 15.55 3.11
N ARG A 214 17.55 16.12 3.25
CA ARG A 214 18.82 15.39 3.46
C ARG A 214 19.22 15.34 4.94
N HIS A 215 18.56 16.13 5.78
CA HIS A 215 18.83 16.17 7.20
C HIS A 215 18.30 14.90 7.88
N VAL A 216 19.10 14.36 8.81
CA VAL A 216 18.73 13.21 9.64
C VAL A 216 18.13 13.78 10.92
N ALA A 217 16.82 13.64 11.10
CA ALA A 217 16.12 14.30 12.21
C ALA A 217 16.52 13.73 13.58
N ASN A 218 16.76 12.42 13.68
CA ASN A 218 17.06 11.73 14.94
C ASN A 218 18.25 10.76 14.78
N PRO A 219 19.48 11.27 14.62
CA PRO A 219 20.63 10.43 14.29
C PRO A 219 20.89 9.36 15.36
N VAL A 220 21.13 8.12 14.93
CA VAL A 220 21.52 7.03 15.84
C VAL A 220 22.90 7.33 16.44
N ASP A 221 23.06 7.06 17.74
CA ASP A 221 24.38 7.01 18.37
C ASP A 221 25.28 5.99 17.65
N ARG A 222 26.40 6.45 17.10
CA ARG A 222 27.34 5.62 16.32
C ARG A 222 27.81 4.38 17.09
N ARG A 223 27.84 4.43 18.42
CA ARG A 223 28.21 3.28 19.27
C ARG A 223 27.22 2.12 19.19
N ARG A 224 25.96 2.40 18.82
CA ARG A 224 24.89 1.39 18.67
C ARG A 224 24.84 0.77 17.28
N LEU A 225 25.55 1.32 16.29
CA LEU A 225 25.51 0.79 14.92
C LEU A 225 26.02 -0.66 14.81
N PRO A 226 27.11 -1.08 15.48
CA PRO A 226 27.53 -2.49 15.45
C PRO A 226 26.48 -3.43 16.00
N LEU A 227 25.77 -3.03 17.07
CA LEU A 227 24.69 -3.82 17.66
C LEU A 227 23.49 -3.95 16.73
N ILE A 228 23.09 -2.86 16.07
CA ILE A 228 22.02 -2.88 15.06
C ILE A 228 22.43 -3.76 13.87
N GLY A 229 23.67 -3.62 13.40
CA GLY A 229 24.23 -4.45 12.33
C GLY A 229 24.22 -5.92 12.69
N ALA A 230 24.68 -6.28 13.91
CA ALA A 230 24.61 -7.64 14.42
C ALA A 230 23.17 -8.17 14.48
N GLY A 231 22.22 -7.34 14.95
CA GLY A 231 20.80 -7.69 14.97
C GLY A 231 20.23 -7.98 13.57
N VAL A 232 20.60 -7.18 12.57
CA VAL A 232 20.21 -7.42 11.17
C VAL A 232 20.82 -8.71 10.63
N VAL A 233 22.11 -8.95 10.89
CA VAL A 233 22.79 -10.19 10.47
C VAL A 233 22.13 -11.42 11.12
N VAL A 234 21.84 -11.36 12.42
CA VAL A 234 21.14 -12.43 13.13
C VAL A 234 19.74 -12.66 12.52
N ALA A 235 18.98 -11.59 12.24
CA ALA A 235 17.67 -11.73 11.61
C ALA A 235 17.76 -12.39 10.23
N LEU A 236 18.75 -12.01 9.41
CA LEU A 236 18.99 -12.64 8.10
C LEU A 236 19.39 -14.11 8.24
N VAL A 237 20.28 -14.44 9.17
CA VAL A 237 20.68 -15.84 9.43
C VAL A 237 19.47 -16.66 9.89
N VAL A 238 18.63 -16.13 10.78
CA VAL A 238 17.39 -16.80 11.22
C VAL A 238 16.46 -17.05 10.04
N ILE A 239 16.28 -16.08 9.14
CA ILE A 239 15.46 -16.26 7.94
C ILE A 239 16.05 -17.34 7.03
N VAL A 240 17.36 -17.31 6.77
CA VAL A 240 18.05 -18.30 5.92
C VAL A 240 17.93 -19.69 6.52
N VAL A 241 18.20 -19.85 7.82
CA VAL A 241 18.05 -21.13 8.52
C VAL A 241 16.60 -21.61 8.48
N ALA A 242 15.63 -20.73 8.69
CA ALA A 242 14.21 -21.08 8.59
C ALA A 242 13.84 -21.58 7.18
N VAL A 243 14.38 -20.96 6.13
CA VAL A 243 14.16 -21.42 4.74
C VAL A 243 14.84 -22.77 4.49
N LEU A 244 16.11 -22.93 4.88
CA LEU A 244 16.88 -24.16 4.65
C LEU A 244 16.33 -25.37 5.43
N THR A 245 15.78 -25.13 6.62
CA THR A 245 15.14 -26.18 7.44
C THR A 245 13.69 -26.47 7.03
N GLY A 246 13.13 -25.71 6.09
CA GLY A 246 11.73 -25.83 5.66
C GLY A 246 10.71 -25.22 6.64
N LEU A 247 11.16 -24.65 7.77
CA LEU A 247 10.31 -23.93 8.74
C LEU A 247 9.63 -22.72 8.10
N LEU A 248 10.29 -22.07 7.13
CA LEU A 248 9.73 -21.04 6.26
C LEU A 248 9.71 -21.55 4.81
N ASN A 249 8.52 -21.69 4.23
CA ASN A 249 8.32 -22.13 2.86
C ASN A 249 7.15 -21.37 2.21
N VAL A 250 6.99 -21.49 0.88
CA VAL A 250 5.91 -20.80 0.15
C VAL A 250 4.51 -21.15 0.65
N GLY A 251 4.35 -22.37 1.19
CA GLY A 251 3.11 -22.88 1.77
C GLY A 251 2.76 -22.28 3.12
N ASN A 252 3.68 -21.71 3.89
CA ASN A 252 3.37 -21.06 5.18
C ASN A 252 3.76 -19.58 5.25
N LEU A 253 4.38 -19.04 4.19
CA LEU A 253 4.84 -17.66 4.08
C LEU A 253 3.81 -16.60 4.54
N PRO A 254 2.56 -16.55 4.05
CA PRO A 254 1.60 -15.55 4.50
C PRO A 254 1.27 -15.68 5.99
N THR A 255 1.18 -16.89 6.53
CA THR A 255 0.96 -17.13 7.97
C THR A 255 2.14 -16.65 8.80
N VAL A 256 3.38 -16.86 8.34
CA VAL A 256 4.58 -16.35 9.02
C VAL A 256 4.60 -14.83 9.01
N VAL A 257 4.29 -14.19 7.87
CA VAL A 257 4.20 -12.72 7.80
C VAL A 257 3.12 -12.20 8.74
N VAL A 258 1.93 -12.82 8.78
CA VAL A 258 0.88 -12.48 9.76
C VAL A 258 1.42 -12.56 11.18
N ALA A 259 2.09 -13.66 11.55
CA ALA A 259 2.65 -13.83 12.89
C ALA A 259 3.68 -12.74 13.23
N VAL A 260 4.60 -12.44 12.32
CA VAL A 260 5.60 -11.37 12.49
C VAL A 260 4.93 -10.00 12.69
N VAL A 261 3.91 -9.69 11.87
CA VAL A 261 3.19 -8.41 11.98
C VAL A 261 2.41 -8.33 13.29
N VAL A 262 1.72 -9.40 13.70
CA VAL A 262 1.01 -9.46 15.00
C VAL A 262 1.97 -9.24 16.17
N LEU A 263 3.12 -9.94 16.16
CA LEU A 263 4.15 -9.78 17.20
C LEU A 263 4.70 -8.35 17.23
N ALA A 264 4.97 -7.75 16.06
CA ALA A 264 5.41 -6.36 15.94
C ALA A 264 4.34 -5.39 16.48
N THR A 265 3.07 -5.58 16.12
CA THR A 265 1.93 -4.78 16.60
C THR A 265 1.81 -4.87 18.13
N ILE A 266 1.83 -6.07 18.70
CA ILE A 266 1.76 -6.27 20.15
C ILE A 266 2.95 -5.59 20.82
N GLY A 267 4.16 -5.78 20.30
CA GLY A 267 5.38 -5.13 20.80
C GLY A 267 5.25 -3.60 20.83
N TYR A 268 4.75 -2.99 19.75
CA TYR A 268 4.52 -1.55 19.70
C TYR A 268 3.47 -1.08 20.71
N PHE A 269 2.34 -1.77 20.83
CA PHE A 269 1.33 -1.43 21.84
C PHE A 269 1.89 -1.55 23.27
N VAL A 270 2.61 -2.63 23.57
CA VAL A 270 3.24 -2.83 24.89
C VAL A 270 4.21 -1.70 25.18
N VAL A 271 5.14 -1.40 24.27
CA VAL A 271 6.14 -0.34 24.46
C VAL A 271 5.48 1.03 24.70
N ILE A 272 4.44 1.37 23.94
CA ILE A 272 3.74 2.66 24.10
C ILE A 272 2.98 2.69 25.44
N LEU A 273 2.22 1.65 25.76
CA LEU A 273 1.36 1.61 26.95
C LEU A 273 2.14 1.46 28.26
N SER A 274 3.30 0.79 28.23
CA SER A 274 4.19 0.62 29.38
C SER A 274 5.14 1.81 29.60
N SER A 275 5.15 2.78 28.69
CA SER A 275 5.98 3.97 28.81
C SER A 275 5.37 5.04 29.74
N GLY A 276 6.18 6.01 30.13
CA GLY A 276 5.75 7.18 30.92
C GLY A 276 4.94 8.20 30.10
N ILE A 277 3.78 7.79 29.60
CA ILE A 277 2.75 8.64 28.96
C ILE A 277 1.64 9.01 29.94
N THR A 278 0.96 10.12 29.67
CA THR A 278 -0.16 10.62 30.48
C THR A 278 -1.39 9.72 30.38
N ARG A 279 -2.35 9.90 31.30
CA ARG A 279 -3.62 9.15 31.31
C ARG A 279 -4.44 9.38 30.04
N ASP A 280 -4.46 10.60 29.52
CA ASP A 280 -5.20 10.94 28.30
C ASP A 280 -4.53 10.37 27.05
N GLU A 281 -3.20 10.42 26.96
CA GLU A 281 -2.45 9.75 25.89
C GLU A 281 -2.70 8.24 25.89
N ARG A 282 -2.67 7.61 27.07
CA ARG A 282 -2.97 6.19 27.21
C ARG A 282 -4.40 5.86 26.76
N SER A 283 -5.37 6.69 27.13
CA SER A 283 -6.77 6.59 26.67
C SER A 283 -6.88 6.65 25.13
N ARG A 284 -6.14 7.55 24.49
CA ARG A 284 -6.11 7.70 23.02
C ARG A 284 -5.49 6.47 22.32
N VAL A 285 -4.44 5.89 22.91
CA VAL A 285 -3.84 4.65 22.38
C VAL A 285 -4.83 3.49 22.47
N PHE A 286 -5.59 3.36 23.57
CA PHE A 286 -6.67 2.38 23.67
C PHE A 286 -7.80 2.62 22.65
N ALA A 287 -8.13 3.89 22.38
CA ALA A 287 -9.12 4.25 21.35
C ALA A 287 -8.72 3.75 19.95
N PHE A 288 -7.42 3.62 19.68
CA PHE A 288 -6.90 3.20 18.39
C PHE A 288 -7.01 1.68 18.15
N ILE A 289 -7.06 0.85 19.20
CA ILE A 289 -7.14 -0.63 19.06
C ILE A 289 -8.35 -1.10 18.22
N PRO A 290 -9.60 -0.69 18.50
CA PRO A 290 -10.73 -1.11 17.67
C PRO A 290 -10.61 -0.57 16.23
N LEU A 291 -10.06 0.63 16.04
CA LEU A 291 -9.81 1.18 14.70
C LEU A 291 -8.75 0.38 13.94
N PHE A 292 -7.70 -0.08 14.62
CA PHE A 292 -6.67 -0.97 14.07
C PHE A 292 -7.30 -2.28 13.59
N ILE A 293 -8.14 -2.92 14.41
CA ILE A 293 -8.82 -4.18 14.05
C ILE A 293 -9.73 -3.96 12.85
N GLY A 294 -10.55 -2.91 12.86
CA GLY A 294 -11.40 -2.55 11.72
C GLY A 294 -10.60 -2.33 10.44
N SER A 295 -9.49 -1.61 10.54
CA SER A 295 -8.59 -1.40 9.41
C SER A 295 -7.98 -2.70 8.91
N ALA A 296 -7.52 -3.61 9.78
CA ALA A 296 -6.95 -4.87 9.37
C ALA A 296 -7.98 -5.76 8.64
N VAL A 297 -9.22 -5.83 9.14
CA VAL A 297 -10.32 -6.54 8.47
C VAL A 297 -10.62 -5.90 7.12
N PHE A 298 -10.79 -4.58 7.06
CA PHE A 298 -11.01 -3.86 5.80
C PHE A 298 -9.94 -4.18 4.76
N TRP A 299 -8.65 -4.04 5.12
CA TRP A 299 -7.55 -4.29 4.19
C TRP A 299 -7.45 -5.76 3.79
N SER A 300 -7.87 -6.71 4.63
CA SER A 300 -7.89 -8.13 4.28
C SER A 300 -8.88 -8.50 3.17
N LEU A 301 -9.94 -7.70 3.00
CA LEU A 301 -10.90 -7.82 1.91
C LEU A 301 -10.48 -6.94 0.73
N TYR A 302 -10.17 -5.66 0.97
CA TYR A 302 -9.82 -4.71 -0.08
C TYR A 302 -8.61 -5.18 -0.91
N GLN A 303 -7.58 -5.74 -0.27
CA GLN A 303 -6.36 -6.17 -0.95
C GLN A 303 -6.55 -7.42 -1.81
N GLN A 304 -7.72 -8.08 -1.73
CA GLN A 304 -8.05 -9.19 -2.62
C GLN A 304 -8.20 -8.77 -4.08
N GLN A 305 -8.26 -7.46 -4.36
CA GLN A 305 -8.14 -6.93 -5.73
C GLN A 305 -6.91 -7.47 -6.48
N PHE A 306 -5.84 -7.78 -5.74
CA PHE A 306 -4.58 -8.33 -6.27
C PHE A 306 -4.40 -9.83 -6.06
N THR A 307 -5.42 -10.52 -5.54
CA THR A 307 -5.42 -11.98 -5.36
C THR A 307 -6.68 -12.60 -5.93
N VAL A 308 -7.69 -12.86 -5.12
CA VAL A 308 -8.92 -13.56 -5.53
C VAL A 308 -9.62 -12.83 -6.67
N VAL A 309 -9.71 -11.49 -6.64
CA VAL A 309 -10.36 -10.75 -7.73
C VAL A 309 -9.58 -10.88 -9.04
N THR A 310 -8.25 -11.01 -9.00
CA THR A 310 -7.46 -11.27 -10.21
C THR A 310 -7.75 -12.67 -10.75
N VAL A 311 -7.81 -13.69 -9.89
CA VAL A 311 -8.19 -15.06 -10.28
C VAL A 311 -9.63 -15.11 -10.81
N TYR A 312 -10.56 -14.46 -10.13
CA TYR A 312 -11.95 -14.31 -10.56
C TYR A 312 -12.06 -13.62 -11.93
N SER A 313 -11.24 -12.60 -12.17
CA SER A 313 -11.20 -11.89 -13.45
C SER A 313 -10.63 -12.73 -14.59
N ASP A 314 -9.75 -13.67 -14.28
CA ASP A 314 -9.17 -14.59 -15.24
C ASP A 314 -10.17 -15.70 -15.62
N GLU A 315 -10.91 -16.24 -14.64
CA GLU A 315 -11.74 -17.44 -14.82
C GLU A 315 -13.24 -17.16 -15.05
N ARG A 316 -13.80 -16.11 -14.45
CA ARG A 316 -15.26 -15.90 -14.38
C ARG A 316 -15.75 -14.69 -15.17
N LEU A 317 -14.90 -13.71 -15.37
CA LEU A 317 -15.24 -12.46 -16.01
C LEU A 317 -15.26 -12.62 -17.52
N ASP A 318 -16.35 -12.20 -18.16
CA ASP A 318 -16.36 -11.99 -19.60
C ASP A 318 -15.46 -10.80 -19.95
N ARG A 319 -14.29 -11.12 -20.51
CA ARG A 319 -13.26 -10.15 -20.94
C ARG A 319 -13.33 -9.87 -22.45
N SER A 320 -14.33 -10.40 -23.17
CA SER A 320 -14.48 -10.18 -24.61
C SER A 320 -15.06 -8.79 -24.88
N LEU A 321 -14.25 -7.92 -25.47
CA LEU A 321 -14.63 -6.56 -25.85
C LEU A 321 -14.52 -6.42 -27.37
N PHE A 322 -15.67 -6.37 -28.04
CA PHE A 322 -15.75 -6.18 -29.50
C PHE A 322 -14.90 -7.19 -30.30
N GLY A 323 -14.79 -8.44 -29.82
CA GLY A 323 -14.00 -9.50 -30.45
C GLY A 323 -12.51 -9.53 -30.05
N TRP A 324 -12.08 -8.66 -29.15
CA TRP A 324 -10.74 -8.68 -28.55
C TRP A 324 -10.82 -9.06 -27.06
N GLU A 325 -9.91 -9.90 -26.60
CA GLU A 325 -9.87 -10.33 -25.22
C GLU A 325 -9.04 -9.36 -24.36
N MET A 326 -9.70 -8.69 -23.41
CA MET A 326 -9.06 -7.74 -22.49
C MET A 326 -8.09 -8.46 -21.54
N PRO A 327 -6.85 -7.99 -21.35
CA PRO A 327 -5.93 -8.55 -20.37
C PRO A 327 -6.49 -8.50 -18.95
N VAL A 328 -6.26 -9.56 -18.16
CA VAL A 328 -6.72 -9.69 -16.78
C VAL A 328 -6.29 -8.49 -15.92
N SER A 329 -5.06 -8.00 -16.11
CA SER A 329 -4.49 -6.90 -15.34
C SER A 329 -5.26 -5.58 -15.46
N TRP A 330 -6.02 -5.37 -16.54
CA TRP A 330 -6.76 -4.12 -16.77
C TRP A 330 -7.87 -3.89 -15.73
N VAL A 331 -8.36 -4.95 -15.08
CA VAL A 331 -9.28 -4.85 -13.95
C VAL A 331 -8.68 -4.00 -12.81
N GLN A 332 -7.37 -4.05 -12.61
CA GLN A 332 -6.69 -3.28 -11.56
C GLN A 332 -6.66 -1.78 -11.86
N SER A 333 -6.89 -1.38 -13.12
CA SER A 333 -6.98 0.03 -13.51
C SER A 333 -8.36 0.64 -13.25
N ILE A 334 -9.38 -0.16 -12.94
CA ILE A 334 -10.75 0.32 -12.65
C ILE A 334 -10.78 1.13 -11.35
N ASN A 335 -10.18 0.62 -10.27
CA ASN A 335 -10.20 1.28 -8.97
C ASN A 335 -9.54 2.69 -8.99
N PRO A 336 -8.34 2.89 -9.56
CA PRO A 336 -7.73 4.21 -9.69
C PRO A 336 -8.60 5.24 -10.43
N VAL A 337 -9.37 4.83 -11.45
CA VAL A 337 -10.30 5.73 -12.14
C VAL A 337 -11.36 6.25 -11.18
N PHE A 338 -11.98 5.36 -10.40
CA PHE A 338 -12.96 5.77 -9.40
C PHE A 338 -12.33 6.64 -8.31
N ILE A 339 -11.11 6.35 -7.86
CA ILE A 339 -10.42 7.19 -6.87
C ILE A 339 -10.19 8.61 -7.43
N ILE A 340 -9.71 8.74 -8.66
CA ILE A 340 -9.50 10.05 -9.30
C ILE A 340 -10.82 10.83 -9.39
N VAL A 341 -11.90 10.19 -9.84
CA VAL A 341 -13.20 10.85 -10.05
C VAL A 341 -13.89 11.18 -8.73
N LEU A 342 -13.90 10.25 -7.76
CA LEU A 342 -14.70 10.36 -6.55
C LEU A 342 -13.98 11.05 -5.38
N SER A 343 -12.63 11.12 -5.39
CA SER A 343 -11.88 11.79 -4.32
C SER A 343 -12.29 13.26 -4.15
N GLY A 344 -12.44 14.00 -5.26
CA GLY A 344 -12.93 15.37 -5.26
C GLY A 344 -14.37 15.50 -4.76
N VAL A 345 -15.24 14.55 -5.13
CA VAL A 345 -16.64 14.49 -4.67
C VAL A 345 -16.70 14.28 -3.16
N PHE A 346 -15.92 13.34 -2.62
CA PHE A 346 -15.86 13.09 -1.18
C PHE A 346 -15.27 14.28 -0.42
N ALA A 347 -14.23 14.92 -0.94
CA ALA A 347 -13.67 16.13 -0.35
C ALA A 347 -14.71 17.26 -0.27
N ALA A 348 -15.46 17.50 -1.35
CA ALA A 348 -16.56 18.47 -1.38
C ALA A 348 -17.70 18.08 -0.42
N LEU A 349 -18.06 16.80 -0.35
CA LEU A 349 -19.08 16.27 0.55
C LEU A 349 -18.72 16.53 2.02
N TRP A 350 -17.49 16.21 2.43
CA TRP A 350 -17.03 16.43 3.81
C TRP A 350 -16.94 17.90 4.15
N THR A 351 -16.50 18.73 3.21
CA THR A 351 -16.45 20.19 3.37
C THR A 351 -17.86 20.77 3.57
N LYS A 352 -18.83 20.35 2.75
CA LYS A 352 -20.23 20.77 2.84
C LYS A 352 -20.90 20.32 4.15
N LEU A 353 -20.55 19.13 4.64
CA LEU A 353 -21.11 18.62 5.90
C LEU A 353 -20.51 19.29 7.14
N GLY A 354 -19.26 19.78 7.08
CA GLY A 354 -18.60 20.46 8.19
C GLY A 354 -18.65 19.64 9.49
N ASP A 355 -19.24 20.21 10.54
CA ASP A 355 -19.40 19.56 11.86
C ASP A 355 -20.44 18.41 11.88
N ARG A 356 -21.26 18.28 10.82
CA ARG A 356 -22.26 17.20 10.70
C ARG A 356 -21.69 15.93 10.08
N GLN A 357 -20.43 15.93 9.66
CA GLN A 357 -19.82 14.76 9.05
C GLN A 357 -19.76 13.58 10.04
N PRO A 358 -19.81 12.33 9.55
CA PRO A 358 -19.63 11.17 10.41
C PRO A 358 -18.27 11.22 11.12
N SER A 359 -18.26 10.79 12.38
CA SER A 359 -17.03 10.72 13.16
C SER A 359 -16.04 9.71 12.57
N THR A 360 -14.74 9.84 12.88
CA THR A 360 -13.72 8.90 12.39
C THR A 360 -14.06 7.42 12.68
N PRO A 361 -14.47 7.02 13.91
CA PRO A 361 -14.90 5.65 14.16
C PRO A 361 -16.11 5.21 13.34
N THR A 362 -17.06 6.12 13.09
CA THR A 362 -18.21 5.85 12.21
C THR A 362 -17.77 5.63 10.76
N LYS A 363 -16.84 6.44 10.24
CA LYS A 363 -16.31 6.27 8.88
C LYS A 363 -15.58 4.93 8.72
N PHE A 364 -14.80 4.52 9.72
CA PHE A 364 -14.18 3.19 9.77
C PHE A 364 -15.21 2.05 9.77
N ALA A 365 -16.25 2.17 10.59
CA ALA A 365 -17.34 1.20 10.67
C ALA A 365 -18.07 1.06 9.32
N LEU A 366 -18.42 2.19 8.70
CA LEU A 366 -19.07 2.23 7.39
C LEU A 366 -18.16 1.67 6.30
N GLY A 367 -16.89 2.08 6.24
CA GLY A 367 -15.94 1.56 5.26
C GLY A 367 -15.78 0.04 5.37
N THR A 368 -15.63 -0.49 6.58
CA THR A 368 -15.49 -1.94 6.81
C THR A 368 -16.78 -2.70 6.45
N GLY A 369 -17.94 -2.18 6.85
CA GLY A 369 -19.23 -2.79 6.55
C GLY A 369 -19.56 -2.77 5.05
N ILE A 370 -19.32 -1.65 4.36
CA ILE A 370 -19.53 -1.51 2.92
C ILE A 370 -18.58 -2.42 2.14
N MET A 371 -17.33 -2.58 2.60
CA MET A 371 -16.42 -3.56 2.01
C MET A 371 -16.95 -5.00 2.15
N GLY A 372 -17.55 -5.34 3.30
CA GLY A 372 -18.24 -6.62 3.47
C GLY A 372 -19.42 -6.79 2.52
N LEU A 373 -20.24 -5.75 2.35
CA LEU A 373 -21.33 -5.74 1.37
C LEU A 373 -20.80 -5.92 -0.07
N ALA A 374 -19.66 -5.32 -0.40
CA ALA A 374 -19.04 -5.46 -1.72
C ALA A 374 -18.67 -6.91 -2.04
N PHE A 375 -18.23 -7.69 -1.05
CA PHE A 375 -18.00 -9.12 -1.22
C PHE A 375 -19.29 -9.91 -1.48
N LEU A 376 -20.39 -9.53 -0.82
CA LEU A 376 -21.69 -10.17 -1.06
C LEU A 376 -22.24 -9.88 -2.46
N LEU A 377 -21.78 -8.83 -3.15
CA LEU A 377 -22.18 -8.52 -4.53
C LEU A 377 -21.60 -9.50 -5.56
N PHE A 378 -20.66 -10.38 -5.19
CA PHE A 378 -20.23 -11.48 -6.05
C PHE A 378 -21.25 -12.63 -6.09
N LEU A 379 -22.11 -12.78 -5.06
CA LEU A 379 -23.01 -13.93 -4.90
C LEU A 379 -23.96 -14.16 -6.10
N PRO A 380 -24.57 -13.13 -6.71
CA PRO A 380 -25.45 -13.32 -7.88
C PRO A 380 -24.77 -13.98 -9.09
N PHE A 381 -23.44 -13.97 -9.15
CA PHE A 381 -22.66 -14.50 -10.26
C PHE A 381 -21.96 -15.83 -9.91
N THR A 382 -22.13 -16.34 -8.69
CA THR A 382 -21.57 -17.64 -8.29
C THR A 382 -22.23 -18.77 -9.07
N GLY A 383 -21.44 -19.76 -9.49
CA GLY A 383 -21.94 -20.89 -10.30
C GLY A 383 -22.28 -20.56 -11.75
N SER A 384 -22.01 -19.35 -12.24
CA SER A 384 -22.27 -18.93 -13.63
C SER A 384 -21.31 -19.55 -14.67
N GLY A 385 -20.22 -20.19 -14.23
CA GLY A 385 -19.21 -20.79 -15.10
C GLY A 385 -18.22 -19.77 -15.68
N GLU A 386 -17.45 -20.20 -16.68
CA GLU A 386 -16.52 -19.33 -17.42
C GLU A 386 -17.29 -18.24 -18.18
N ASN A 387 -16.77 -17.01 -18.19
CA ASN A 387 -17.42 -15.83 -18.79
C ASN A 387 -18.85 -15.55 -18.26
N GLY A 388 -19.23 -16.11 -17.12
CA GLY A 388 -20.57 -15.96 -16.56
C GLY A 388 -20.81 -14.60 -15.88
N THR A 389 -19.75 -13.84 -15.59
CA THR A 389 -19.85 -12.51 -14.97
C THR A 389 -19.59 -11.39 -15.99
N PRO A 390 -20.57 -10.50 -16.25
CA PRO A 390 -20.36 -9.36 -17.13
C PRO A 390 -19.30 -8.39 -16.57
N LEU A 391 -18.48 -7.79 -17.44
CA LEU A 391 -17.49 -6.79 -17.03
C LEU A 391 -18.09 -5.64 -16.20
N LEU A 392 -19.28 -5.16 -16.58
CA LEU A 392 -19.99 -4.09 -15.86
C LEU A 392 -20.34 -4.47 -14.42
N ALA A 393 -20.59 -5.75 -14.13
CA ALA A 393 -20.83 -6.20 -12.77
C ALA A 393 -19.58 -6.02 -11.90
N LEU A 394 -18.42 -6.44 -12.41
CA LEU A 394 -17.16 -6.26 -11.70
C LEU A 394 -16.79 -4.78 -11.54
N VAL A 395 -17.05 -3.94 -12.55
CA VAL A 395 -16.91 -2.48 -12.44
C VAL A 395 -17.78 -1.93 -11.30
N GLY A 396 -19.03 -2.39 -11.19
CA GLY A 396 -19.94 -2.00 -10.10
C GLY A 396 -19.45 -2.47 -8.72
N ILE A 397 -18.90 -3.69 -8.62
CA ILE A 397 -18.33 -4.20 -7.37
C ILE A 397 -17.10 -3.36 -6.96
N LEU A 398 -16.19 -3.08 -7.89
CA LEU A 398 -15.00 -2.28 -7.64
C LEU A 398 -15.32 -0.82 -7.33
N LEU A 399 -16.43 -0.27 -7.84
CA LEU A 399 -16.95 1.01 -7.39
C LEU A 399 -17.29 0.98 -5.89
N VAL A 400 -17.95 -0.08 -5.41
CA VAL A 400 -18.26 -0.23 -3.98
C VAL A 400 -16.99 -0.42 -3.14
N PHE A 401 -15.96 -1.11 -3.67
CA PHE A 401 -14.63 -1.17 -3.04
C PHE A 401 -14.05 0.24 -2.87
N THR A 402 -14.11 1.06 -3.91
CA THR A 402 -13.60 2.45 -3.88
C THR A 402 -14.39 3.33 -2.90
N LEU A 403 -15.72 3.23 -2.87
CA LEU A 403 -16.55 3.97 -1.91
C LEU A 403 -16.19 3.61 -0.46
N ALA A 404 -15.96 2.33 -0.19
CA ALA A 404 -15.51 1.85 1.11
C ALA A 404 -14.12 2.38 1.48
N GLU A 405 -13.19 2.40 0.52
CA GLU A 405 -11.84 2.92 0.70
C GLU A 405 -11.82 4.43 1.00
N LEU A 406 -12.61 5.22 0.27
CA LEU A 406 -12.70 6.67 0.45
C LEU A 406 -13.26 7.06 1.82
N LEU A 407 -13.95 6.15 2.51
CA LEU A 407 -14.39 6.32 3.89
C LEU A 407 -13.28 6.04 4.91
N LEU A 408 -12.39 5.08 4.68
CA LEU A 408 -11.42 4.60 5.67
C LEU A 408 -10.00 5.13 5.45
N SER A 409 -9.50 5.11 4.22
CA SER A 409 -8.07 5.34 3.93
C SER A 409 -7.58 6.74 4.32
N PRO A 410 -8.25 7.86 3.94
CA PRO A 410 -7.77 9.20 4.30
C PRO A 410 -7.81 9.47 5.80
N VAL A 411 -8.86 8.99 6.48
CA VAL A 411 -9.07 9.22 7.91
C VAL A 411 -8.19 8.32 8.77
N GLY A 412 -7.77 7.16 8.27
CA GLY A 412 -6.91 6.23 8.99
C GLY A 412 -5.50 6.76 9.23
N GLN A 413 -4.91 7.42 8.23
CA GLN A 413 -3.63 8.11 8.43
C GLN A 413 -3.77 9.31 9.37
N SER A 414 -4.87 10.06 9.25
CA SER A 414 -5.13 11.23 10.10
C SER A 414 -5.28 10.84 11.57
N VAL A 415 -6.04 9.78 11.88
CA VAL A 415 -6.29 9.40 13.28
C VAL A 415 -5.05 8.85 13.96
N ALA A 416 -4.19 8.14 13.23
CA ALA A 416 -2.92 7.64 13.75
C ALA A 416 -2.00 8.78 14.23
N THR A 417 -1.96 9.90 13.50
CA THR A 417 -1.17 11.07 13.90
C THR A 417 -1.84 11.87 15.03
N LYS A 418 -3.15 12.08 14.96
CA LYS A 418 -3.89 12.86 15.97
C LYS A 418 -3.93 12.18 17.34
N LEU A 419 -4.07 10.85 17.39
CA LEU A 419 -4.11 10.10 18.65
C LEU A 419 -2.72 9.82 19.23
N ALA A 420 -1.65 10.17 18.51
CA ALA A 420 -0.32 9.81 18.92
C ALA A 420 0.17 10.61 20.13
N PRO A 421 0.76 9.94 21.14
CA PRO A 421 1.55 10.64 22.15
C PRO A 421 2.72 11.36 21.46
N PRO A 422 3.13 12.56 21.90
CA PRO A 422 4.23 13.32 21.28
C PRO A 422 5.54 12.54 21.17
N LYS A 423 5.84 11.67 22.15
CA LYS A 423 7.02 10.80 22.16
C LYS A 423 6.95 9.63 21.16
N PHE A 424 5.76 9.29 20.68
CA PHE A 424 5.48 8.07 19.91
C PHE A 424 4.74 8.33 18.59
N GLN A 425 4.89 9.52 18.01
CA GLN A 425 4.24 9.89 16.74
C GLN A 425 4.56 8.91 15.61
N THR A 426 5.85 8.61 15.39
CA THR A 426 6.29 7.67 14.37
C THR A 426 5.76 6.26 14.63
N GLN A 427 5.71 5.82 15.90
CA GLN A 427 5.24 4.50 16.28
C GLN A 427 3.73 4.33 16.09
N MET A 428 2.94 5.37 16.33
CA MET A 428 1.50 5.33 16.09
C MET A 428 1.17 5.33 14.60
N VAL A 429 1.93 6.06 13.77
CA VAL A 429 1.83 5.93 12.31
C VAL A 429 2.25 4.54 11.84
N ALA A 430 3.31 3.97 12.44
CA ALA A 430 3.73 2.60 12.17
C ALA A 430 2.62 1.58 12.53
N LEU A 431 1.89 1.78 13.64
CA LEU A 431 0.75 0.93 13.98
C LEU A 431 -0.36 0.99 12.92
N PHE A 432 -0.61 2.13 12.27
CA PHE A 432 -1.52 2.17 11.13
C PHE A 432 -0.98 1.37 9.93
N PHE A 433 0.29 1.51 9.58
CA PHE A 433 0.86 0.68 8.50
C PHE A 433 0.89 -0.81 8.86
N LEU A 434 1.02 -1.16 10.15
CA LEU A 434 0.89 -2.53 10.61
C LEU A 434 -0.53 -3.08 10.46
N SER A 435 -1.60 -2.27 10.58
CA SER A 435 -2.96 -2.75 10.30
C SER A 435 -3.15 -3.05 8.81
N VAL A 436 -2.59 -2.20 7.94
CA VAL A 436 -2.58 -2.43 6.48
C VAL A 436 -1.77 -3.68 6.14
N SER A 437 -0.57 -3.81 6.73
CA SER A 437 0.31 -4.97 6.57
C SER A 437 -0.36 -6.25 7.01
N LEU A 438 -1.00 -6.25 8.19
CA LEU A 438 -1.72 -7.39 8.74
C LEU A 438 -2.87 -7.80 7.83
N GLY A 439 -3.73 -6.84 7.43
CA GLY A 439 -4.83 -7.12 6.52
C GLY A 439 -4.34 -7.72 5.20
N THR A 440 -3.32 -7.11 4.59
CA THR A 440 -2.76 -7.59 3.31
C THR A 440 -2.13 -8.98 3.44
N ALA A 441 -1.46 -9.30 4.55
CA ALA A 441 -0.93 -10.64 4.79
C ALA A 441 -2.04 -11.67 5.03
N VAL A 442 -3.09 -11.29 5.78
CA VAL A 442 -4.29 -12.11 6.00
C VAL A 442 -5.01 -12.40 4.69
N THR A 443 -5.06 -11.47 3.74
CA THR A 443 -5.53 -11.75 2.36
C THR A 443 -4.86 -13.00 1.80
N GLY A 444 -3.53 -13.13 1.87
CA GLY A 444 -2.82 -14.30 1.36
C GLY A 444 -3.19 -15.61 2.07
N VAL A 445 -3.56 -15.55 3.35
CA VAL A 445 -4.07 -16.72 4.09
C VAL A 445 -5.49 -17.05 3.62
N LEU A 446 -6.35 -16.04 3.49
CA LEU A 446 -7.75 -16.19 3.10
C LEU A 446 -7.88 -16.70 1.67
N SER A 447 -7.09 -16.19 0.72
CA SER A 447 -7.18 -16.56 -0.71
C SER A 447 -6.92 -18.04 -1.00
N ARG A 448 -6.36 -18.80 -0.04
CA ARG A 448 -6.19 -20.25 -0.16
C ARG A 448 -7.48 -21.04 0.00
N TYR A 449 -8.50 -20.43 0.62
CA TYR A 449 -9.82 -21.01 0.78
C TYR A 449 -10.76 -20.64 -0.36
N TYR A 450 -10.28 -19.86 -1.33
CA TYR A 450 -11.05 -19.57 -2.53
C TYR A 450 -11.03 -20.77 -3.46
N ASP A 451 -12.21 -21.33 -3.68
CA ASP A 451 -12.44 -22.45 -4.59
C ASP A 451 -13.34 -21.98 -5.73
N PRO A 452 -12.83 -21.92 -6.98
CA PRO A 452 -13.66 -21.62 -8.13
C PRO A 452 -14.85 -22.57 -8.27
N ALA A 453 -14.79 -23.83 -7.85
CA ALA A 453 -15.96 -24.72 -7.98
C ALA A 453 -17.09 -24.37 -6.99
N ASN A 454 -16.79 -23.65 -5.90
CA ASN A 454 -17.74 -23.34 -4.85
C ASN A 454 -17.41 -21.99 -4.19
N GLU A 455 -17.65 -20.90 -4.92
CA GLU A 455 -17.27 -19.54 -4.53
C GLU A 455 -18.21 -18.94 -3.46
N ALA A 456 -19.47 -19.40 -3.39
CA ALA A 456 -20.49 -18.79 -2.56
C ALA A 456 -20.16 -18.78 -1.06
N PRO A 457 -19.65 -19.87 -0.45
CA PRO A 457 -19.19 -19.84 0.95
C PRO A 457 -18.08 -18.82 1.19
N TYR A 458 -17.14 -18.67 0.26
CA TYR A 458 -16.02 -17.74 0.39
C TYR A 458 -16.53 -16.30 0.50
N PHE A 459 -17.29 -15.84 -0.50
CA PHE A 459 -17.83 -14.47 -0.52
C PHE A 459 -18.82 -14.21 0.61
N THR A 460 -19.65 -15.20 0.96
CA THR A 460 -20.63 -15.09 2.06
C THR A 460 -19.93 -14.92 3.40
N ILE A 461 -19.00 -15.81 3.75
CA ILE A 461 -18.34 -15.79 5.06
C ILE A 461 -17.53 -14.51 5.23
N LEU A 462 -16.69 -14.16 4.25
CA LEU A 462 -15.85 -12.97 4.33
C LEU A 462 -16.70 -11.69 4.37
N GLY A 463 -17.74 -11.62 3.51
CA GLY A 463 -18.66 -10.50 3.47
C GLY A 463 -19.40 -10.29 4.79
N LEU A 464 -20.00 -11.36 5.34
CA LEU A 464 -20.73 -11.30 6.60
C LEU A 464 -19.83 -10.96 7.79
N VAL A 465 -18.63 -11.56 7.88
CA VAL A 465 -17.67 -11.24 8.95
C VAL A 465 -17.30 -9.76 8.92
N ALA A 466 -17.01 -9.19 7.74
CA ALA A 466 -16.70 -7.77 7.61
C ALA A 466 -17.89 -6.86 7.94
N VAL A 467 -19.12 -7.24 7.55
CA VAL A 467 -20.35 -6.53 7.95
C VAL A 467 -20.52 -6.55 9.47
N VAL A 468 -20.35 -7.71 10.11
CA VAL A 468 -20.43 -7.84 11.58
C VAL A 468 -19.38 -6.97 12.26
N VAL A 469 -18.13 -6.99 11.79
CA VAL A 469 -17.08 -6.11 12.32
C VAL A 469 -17.45 -4.63 12.14
N GLY A 470 -17.98 -4.24 10.99
CA GLY A 470 -18.48 -2.89 10.74
C GLY A 470 -19.59 -2.49 11.74
N VAL A 471 -20.57 -3.36 11.98
CA VAL A 471 -21.65 -3.15 12.95
C VAL A 471 -21.10 -3.02 14.37
N VAL A 472 -20.19 -3.91 14.78
CA VAL A 472 -19.55 -3.85 16.10
C VAL A 472 -18.79 -2.54 16.28
N LEU A 473 -18.02 -2.10 15.27
CA LEU A 473 -17.33 -0.81 15.31
C LEU A 473 -18.30 0.37 15.39
N LEU A 474 -19.45 0.29 14.73
CA LEU A 474 -20.47 1.32 14.80
C LEU A 474 -21.05 1.43 16.22
N LEU A 475 -21.31 0.29 16.87
CA LEU A 475 -21.74 0.23 18.28
C LEU A 475 -20.65 0.78 19.23
N LEU A 476 -19.37 0.50 18.93
CA LEU A 476 -18.22 1.00 19.66
C LEU A 476 -17.86 2.46 19.35
N ALA A 477 -18.47 3.11 18.36
CA ALA A 477 -18.10 4.45 17.92
C ALA A 477 -18.20 5.49 19.05
N LYS A 478 -19.30 5.47 19.83
CA LYS A 478 -19.49 6.38 20.97
C LYS A 478 -18.45 6.15 22.08
N PRO A 479 -18.21 4.90 22.55
CA PRO A 479 -17.10 4.60 23.46
C PRO A 479 -15.72 5.06 22.96
N VAL A 480 -15.41 4.78 21.68
CA VAL A 480 -14.12 5.15 21.08
C VAL A 480 -13.95 6.67 21.08
N LEU A 481 -14.98 7.44 20.69
CA LEU A 481 -14.93 8.90 20.74
C LEU A 481 -14.68 9.45 22.16
N ARG A 482 -15.25 8.82 23.19
CA ARG A 482 -14.95 9.21 24.58
C ARG A 482 -13.48 8.95 24.92
N LEU A 483 -12.92 7.83 24.47
CA LEU A 483 -11.51 7.49 24.67
C LEU A 483 -10.54 8.42 23.91
N MET A 484 -10.98 9.02 22.80
CA MET A 484 -10.20 10.00 22.01
C MET A 484 -10.01 11.34 22.72
N ARG A 485 -10.72 11.61 23.84
CA ARG A 485 -10.54 12.80 24.69
C ARG A 485 -10.62 14.13 23.91
N GLY A 486 -11.70 14.31 23.14
CA GLY A 486 -12.02 15.56 22.44
C GLY A 486 -11.38 15.71 21.05
N ILE A 487 -10.57 14.75 20.61
CA ILE A 487 -10.02 14.70 19.25
C ILE A 487 -11.10 14.14 18.30
N ARG A 488 -11.42 14.87 17.22
CA ARG A 488 -12.36 14.46 16.17
C ARG A 488 -11.68 14.14 14.85
#